data_AF-A0A454VZB3-F1
#
_entry.id   AF-A0A454VZB3-F1
#
_cell.length_a   1.000
_cell.length_b   1.000
_cell.length_c   1.000
_cell.angle_alpha   90.00
_cell.angle_beta   90.00
_cell.angle_gamma   90.00
#
_symmetry.space_group_name_H-M   'P 1'
#
loop_
_entity.id
_entity.type
_entity.pdbx_description
1 polymer ?
#
loop_
_entity_poly.entity_id
_entity_poly.type
_entity_poly.pdbx_seq_one_letter_code
_entity_poly.pdbx_strand_id
1 'polypeptide(L)'
;MSHVSELEAAVRATLRTFAADPNADTLCDLSRAMSRLSSYAGSGKSTGRDREIPGHWIDSSAACDHAHEHIQNMNSAFASGTTPTESDVRTIKYAVFAATALFGDAVRSDTPPSAGAHTPHSTDPEDDFSVFGIARAAAHLLGSGWQAEPG
;
A
#
# COMPACT_ATOMS: atom_id res chain seq x y z
N MET A 1 2.46 -18.84 4.58
CA MET A 1 2.30 -17.50 5.19
C MET A 1 3.62 -16.75 5.40
N SER A 2 4.78 -17.40 5.61
CA SER A 2 6.06 -16.69 5.87
C SER A 2 6.47 -15.70 4.79
N HIS A 3 6.37 -16.08 3.51
CA HIS A 3 6.78 -15.26 2.37
C HIS A 3 5.98 -13.94 2.23
N VAL A 4 4.73 -13.90 2.71
CA VAL A 4 3.88 -12.70 2.60
C VAL A 4 4.22 -11.67 3.67
N SER A 5 4.43 -12.13 4.92
CA SER A 5 4.88 -11.27 6.02
C SER A 5 6.27 -10.70 5.77
N GLU A 6 7.14 -11.44 5.07
CA GLU A 6 8.46 -10.97 4.66
C GLU A 6 8.38 -9.81 3.65
N LEU A 7 7.40 -9.81 2.73
CA LEU A 7 7.20 -8.73 1.76
C LEU A 7 6.81 -7.41 2.45
N GLU A 8 5.83 -7.46 3.36
CA GLU A 8 5.42 -6.27 4.11
C GLU A 8 6.54 -5.75 5.03
N ALA A 9 7.28 -6.65 5.68
CA ALA A 9 8.39 -6.28 6.54
C ALA A 9 9.51 -5.60 5.73
N ALA A 10 9.83 -6.12 4.54
CA ALA A 10 10.81 -5.54 3.64
C ALA A 10 10.41 -4.13 3.20
N VAL A 11 9.15 -3.93 2.77
CA VAL A 11 8.63 -2.61 2.38
C VAL A 11 8.67 -1.62 3.55
N ARG A 12 8.26 -2.04 4.75
CA ARG A 12 8.33 -1.17 5.94
C ARG A 12 9.76 -0.79 6.30
N ALA A 13 10.70 -1.72 6.18
CA ALA A 13 12.11 -1.48 6.46
C ALA A 13 12.71 -0.47 5.48
N THR A 14 12.51 -0.67 4.17
CA THR A 14 13.05 0.25 3.14
C THR A 14 12.37 1.61 3.20
N LEU A 15 11.07 1.68 3.48
CA LEU A 15 10.36 2.94 3.68
C LEU A 15 10.92 3.72 4.88
N ARG A 16 11.26 3.03 5.98
CA ARG A 16 11.86 3.68 7.15
C ARG A 16 13.22 4.29 6.82
N THR A 17 14.05 3.57 6.07
CA THR A 17 15.36 4.07 5.61
C THR A 17 15.19 5.28 4.70
N PHE A 18 14.31 5.19 3.69
CA PHE A 18 14.01 6.32 2.79
C PHE A 18 13.49 7.55 3.54
N ALA A 19 12.58 7.38 4.50
CA ALA A 19 12.01 8.49 5.26
C ALA A 19 13.03 9.15 6.22
N ALA A 20 14.08 8.43 6.62
CA ALA A 20 15.15 8.97 7.47
C ALA A 20 16.23 9.70 6.65
N ASP A 21 16.52 9.22 5.45
CA ASP A 21 17.51 9.79 4.53
C ASP A 21 17.03 9.66 3.08
N PRO A 22 16.23 10.61 2.58
CA PRO A 22 15.65 10.55 1.24
C PRO A 22 16.72 10.84 0.18
N ASN A 23 17.16 9.79 -0.52
CA ASN A 23 18.10 9.88 -1.62
C ASN A 23 17.80 8.81 -2.69
N ALA A 24 18.53 8.86 -3.80
CA ALA A 24 18.30 7.97 -4.93
C ALA A 24 18.51 6.48 -4.58
N ASP A 25 19.47 6.17 -3.71
CA ASP A 25 19.76 4.79 -3.31
C ASP A 25 18.65 4.24 -2.41
N THR A 26 18.24 5.00 -1.39
CA THR A 26 17.15 4.59 -0.48
C THR A 26 15.80 4.51 -1.20
N LEU A 27 15.56 5.37 -2.19
CA LEU A 27 14.40 5.29 -3.08
C LEU A 27 14.45 4.05 -3.99
N CYS A 28 15.61 3.70 -4.53
CA CYS A 28 15.80 2.52 -5.38
C CYS A 28 15.49 1.23 -4.61
N ASP A 29 15.95 1.13 -3.35
CA ASP A 29 15.64 0.01 -2.49
C ASP A 29 14.16 -0.07 -2.12
N LEU A 30 13.52 1.08 -1.84
CA LEU A 30 12.06 1.15 -1.65
C LEU A 30 11.30 0.70 -2.91
N SER A 31 11.71 1.17 -4.09
CA SER A 31 11.12 0.79 -5.37
C SER A 31 11.19 -0.72 -5.60
N ARG A 32 12.35 -1.35 -5.35
CA ARG A 32 12.51 -2.81 -5.48
C ARG A 32 11.60 -3.59 -4.53
N ALA A 33 11.48 -3.14 -3.27
CA ALA A 33 10.60 -3.77 -2.30
C ALA A 33 9.12 -3.65 -2.74
N MET A 34 8.72 -2.46 -3.20
CA MET A 34 7.38 -2.20 -3.71
C MET A 34 7.07 -3.00 -4.97
N SER A 35 8.01 -3.16 -5.89
CA SER A 35 7.81 -3.98 -7.10
C SER A 35 7.54 -5.45 -6.77
N ARG A 36 8.18 -6.00 -5.74
CA ARG A 36 7.92 -7.37 -5.27
C ARG A 36 6.52 -7.49 -4.67
N LEU A 37 6.12 -6.53 -3.84
CA LEU A 37 4.78 -6.50 -3.23
C LEU A 37 3.69 -6.34 -4.31
N SER A 38 3.88 -5.40 -5.24
CA SER A 38 2.98 -5.17 -6.38
C SER A 38 2.84 -6.41 -7.27
N SER A 39 3.95 -7.08 -7.59
CA SER A 39 3.92 -8.32 -8.37
C SER A 39 3.09 -9.41 -7.68
N TYR A 40 3.20 -9.54 -6.36
CA TYR A 40 2.38 -10.47 -5.60
C TYR A 40 0.90 -10.07 -5.65
N ALA A 41 0.58 -8.79 -5.40
CA ALA A 41 -0.78 -8.28 -5.46
C ALA A 41 -1.42 -8.50 -6.85
N GLY A 42 -0.67 -8.24 -7.93
CA GLY A 42 -1.09 -8.50 -9.30
C GLY A 42 -1.34 -9.99 -9.59
N SER A 43 -0.55 -10.88 -8.98
CA SER A 43 -0.79 -12.34 -9.06
C SER A 43 -2.06 -12.76 -8.30
N GLY A 44 -2.34 -12.15 -7.15
CA GLY A 44 -3.59 -12.34 -6.40
C GLY A 44 -4.80 -11.90 -7.23
N LYS A 45 -4.72 -10.71 -7.84
CA LYS A 45 -5.73 -10.17 -8.77
C LYS A 45 -5.99 -11.09 -9.96
N SER A 46 -4.96 -11.64 -10.60
CA SER A 46 -5.10 -12.44 -11.83
C SER A 46 -5.54 -13.88 -11.58
N THR A 47 -5.23 -14.45 -10.41
CA THR A 47 -5.57 -15.85 -10.09
C THR A 47 -7.00 -16.04 -9.59
N GLY A 48 -7.76 -14.97 -9.35
CA GLY A 48 -9.15 -15.06 -8.92
C GLY A 48 -9.29 -15.88 -7.64
N ARG A 49 -8.40 -15.65 -6.66
CA ARG A 49 -8.59 -16.17 -5.30
C ARG A 49 -9.89 -15.57 -4.77
N ASP A 50 -10.91 -16.43 -4.76
CA ASP A 50 -12.35 -16.19 -4.67
C ASP A 50 -13.03 -15.29 -5.71
N ARG A 51 -13.84 -15.95 -6.55
CA ARG A 51 -14.84 -15.32 -7.44
C ARG A 51 -15.92 -14.52 -6.70
N GLU A 52 -16.01 -14.62 -5.38
CA GLU A 52 -17.02 -13.96 -4.54
C GLU A 52 -16.53 -12.70 -3.81
N ILE A 53 -15.21 -12.41 -3.75
CA ILE A 53 -14.70 -11.17 -3.12
C ILE A 53 -13.71 -10.43 -4.04
N PRO A 54 -14.19 -9.80 -5.13
CA PRO A 54 -13.33 -9.17 -6.14
C PRO A 54 -12.58 -7.92 -5.64
N GLY A 55 -12.94 -7.35 -4.49
CA GLY A 55 -12.51 -6.00 -4.08
C GLY A 55 -11.06 -5.91 -3.59
N HIS A 56 -10.64 -6.75 -2.65
CA HIS A 56 -9.42 -6.47 -1.87
C HIS A 56 -8.12 -6.57 -2.68
N TRP A 57 -7.98 -7.55 -3.58
CA TRP A 57 -6.80 -7.65 -4.44
C TRP A 57 -6.76 -6.60 -5.55
N ILE A 58 -7.93 -6.13 -6.01
CA ILE A 58 -8.03 -5.01 -6.95
C ILE A 58 -7.59 -3.72 -6.26
N ASP A 59 -8.12 -3.46 -5.06
CA ASP A 59 -7.77 -2.29 -4.25
C ASP A 59 -6.28 -2.30 -3.87
N SER A 60 -5.74 -3.47 -3.49
CA SER A 60 -4.31 -3.65 -3.22
C SER A 60 -3.46 -3.36 -4.45
N SER A 61 -3.82 -3.89 -5.62
CA SER A 61 -3.11 -3.63 -6.88
C SER A 61 -3.14 -2.14 -7.23
N ALA A 62 -4.30 -1.49 -7.16
CA ALA A 62 -4.44 -0.08 -7.47
C ALA A 62 -3.62 0.81 -6.52
N ALA A 63 -3.59 0.48 -5.22
CA ALA A 63 -2.77 1.20 -4.26
C ALA A 63 -1.27 1.00 -4.51
N CYS A 64 -0.86 -0.19 -4.94
CA CYS A 64 0.53 -0.44 -5.36
C CYS A 64 0.91 0.41 -6.57
N ASP A 65 0.03 0.51 -7.58
CA ASP A 65 0.27 1.32 -8.77
C ASP A 65 0.41 2.80 -8.41
N HIS A 66 -0.48 3.32 -7.57
CA HIS A 66 -0.41 4.70 -7.08
C HIS A 66 0.87 4.98 -6.28
N ALA A 67 1.31 4.05 -5.41
CA ALA A 67 2.58 4.18 -4.72
C ALA A 67 3.78 4.17 -5.70
N HIS A 68 3.70 3.37 -6.75
CA HIS A 68 4.75 3.28 -7.76
C HIS A 68 4.86 4.56 -8.59
N GLU A 69 3.75 5.21 -8.91
CA GLU A 69 3.71 6.52 -9.57
C GLU A 69 4.49 7.57 -8.77
N HIS A 70 4.22 7.71 -7.46
CA HIS A 70 4.94 8.68 -6.63
C HIS A 70 6.43 8.37 -6.49
N ILE A 71 6.80 7.09 -6.44
CA ILE A 71 8.21 6.66 -6.44
C ILE A 71 8.89 7.05 -7.77
N GLN A 72 8.22 6.86 -8.91
CA GLN A 72 8.76 7.23 -10.23
C GLN A 72 8.89 8.75 -10.39
N ASN A 73 7.92 9.52 -9.88
CA ASN A 73 8.00 10.98 -9.85
C ASN A 73 9.21 11.46 -9.04
N MET A 74 9.45 10.86 -7.87
CA MET A 74 10.65 11.14 -7.07
C MET A 74 11.94 10.80 -7.81
N ASN A 75 11.97 9.64 -8.46
CA ASN A 75 13.13 9.18 -9.19
C ASN A 75 13.47 10.15 -10.34
N SER A 76 12.44 10.67 -11.00
CA SER A 76 12.58 11.69 -12.03
C SER A 76 13.13 13.00 -11.45
N ALA A 77 12.67 13.43 -10.27
CA ALA A 77 13.20 14.59 -9.57
C ALA A 77 14.68 14.43 -9.21
N PHE A 78 15.09 13.27 -8.69
CA PHE A 78 16.50 12.97 -8.45
C PHE A 78 17.32 13.01 -9.75
N ALA A 79 16.80 12.43 -10.84
CA ALA A 79 17.49 12.41 -12.13
C ALA A 79 17.65 13.82 -12.75
N SER A 80 16.72 14.74 -12.49
CA SER A 80 16.82 16.14 -12.91
C SER A 80 17.65 17.01 -11.96
N GLY A 81 18.23 16.44 -10.91
CA GLY A 81 18.97 17.18 -9.87
C GLY A 81 18.08 18.06 -8.99
N THR A 82 16.76 17.86 -9.02
CA THR A 82 15.82 18.56 -8.16
C THR A 82 15.84 17.92 -6.78
N THR A 83 15.98 18.73 -5.74
CA THR A 83 15.92 18.24 -4.36
C THR A 83 14.47 17.93 -4.00
N PRO A 84 14.15 16.71 -3.54
CA PRO A 84 12.80 16.37 -3.08
C PRO A 84 12.39 17.27 -1.92
N THR A 85 11.13 17.70 -1.92
CA THR A 85 10.57 18.46 -0.79
C THR A 85 10.17 17.52 0.35
N GLU A 86 9.90 18.07 1.54
CA GLU A 86 9.29 17.28 2.61
C GLU A 86 7.90 16.74 2.24
N SER A 87 7.17 17.47 1.38
CA SER A 87 5.86 17.05 0.89
C SER A 87 5.97 15.81 0.02
N ASP A 88 6.96 15.78 -0.86
CA ASP A 88 7.28 14.66 -1.75
C ASP A 88 7.54 13.36 -0.97
N VAL A 89 8.40 13.44 0.04
CA VAL A 89 8.73 12.30 0.93
C VAL A 89 7.49 11.83 1.69
N ARG A 90 6.67 12.78 2.16
CA ARG A 90 5.42 12.50 2.89
C ARG A 90 4.38 11.79 2.02
N THR A 91 4.23 12.21 0.76
CA THR A 91 3.31 11.58 -0.19
C THR A 91 3.68 10.13 -0.46
N ILE A 92 4.96 9.84 -0.72
CA ILE A 92 5.44 8.45 -0.87
C ILE A 92 5.14 7.64 0.38
N LYS A 93 5.44 8.18 1.56
CA LYS A 93 5.21 7.48 2.82
C LYS A 93 3.76 7.06 3.00
N TYR A 94 2.81 7.96 2.73
CA TYR A 94 1.40 7.62 2.85
C TYR A 94 0.89 6.68 1.75
N ALA A 95 1.35 6.86 0.51
CA ALA A 95 0.99 5.96 -0.58
C ALA A 95 1.49 4.52 -0.32
N VAL A 96 2.73 4.36 0.15
CA VAL A 96 3.31 3.07 0.50
C VAL A 96 2.61 2.44 1.71
N PHE A 97 2.23 3.23 2.72
CA PHE A 97 1.44 2.71 3.84
C PHE A 97 0.06 2.23 3.41
N ALA A 98 -0.63 2.98 2.54
CA ALA A 98 -1.92 2.57 2.00
C ALA A 98 -1.80 1.25 1.21
N ALA A 99 -0.79 1.15 0.33
CA ALA A 99 -0.52 -0.06 -0.44
C ALA A 99 -0.25 -1.27 0.47
N THR A 100 0.59 -1.10 1.49
CA THR A 100 0.92 -2.16 2.45
C THR A 100 -0.30 -2.58 3.27
N ALA A 101 -1.14 -1.62 3.68
CA ALA A 101 -2.35 -1.91 4.44
C ALA A 101 -3.38 -2.69 3.62
N LEU A 102 -3.67 -2.26 2.39
CA LEU A 102 -4.61 -2.94 1.50
C LEU A 102 -4.11 -4.31 1.06
N PHE A 103 -2.79 -4.46 0.92
CA PHE A 103 -2.17 -5.77 0.71
C PHE A 103 -2.39 -6.71 1.90
N GLY A 104 -2.11 -6.28 3.12
CA GLY A 104 -2.35 -7.07 4.32
C GLY A 104 -3.81 -7.45 4.50
N ASP A 105 -4.72 -6.56 4.11
CA ASP A 105 -6.15 -6.83 4.09
C ASP A 105 -6.52 -7.93 3.10
N ALA A 106 -6.06 -7.83 1.85
CA ALA A 106 -6.29 -8.84 0.82
C ALA A 106 -5.74 -10.23 1.22
N VAL A 107 -4.57 -10.27 1.87
CA VAL A 107 -3.98 -11.50 2.41
C VAL A 107 -4.86 -12.14 3.49
N ARG A 108 -5.40 -11.32 4.40
CA ARG A 108 -6.28 -11.82 5.47
C ARG A 108 -7.59 -12.36 4.90
N SER A 109 -8.18 -11.67 3.94
CA SER A 109 -9.42 -12.11 3.26
C SER A 109 -9.24 -13.43 2.51
N ASP A 110 -8.03 -13.71 1.99
CA ASP A 110 -7.66 -14.98 1.33
C ASP A 110 -7.37 -16.14 2.29
N THR A 111 -7.20 -15.87 3.59
CA THR A 111 -6.79 -16.88 4.56
C THR A 111 -8.03 -17.46 5.25
N PRO A 112 -8.38 -18.74 5.04
CA PRO A 112 -9.54 -19.33 5.70
C PRO A 112 -9.36 -19.29 7.23
N PRO A 113 -10.44 -19.05 8.00
CA PRO A 113 -10.35 -19.05 9.45
C PRO A 113 -9.85 -20.42 9.94
N SER A 114 -8.99 -20.42 10.95
CA SER A 114 -8.53 -21.69 11.57
C SER A 114 -9.75 -22.48 12.05
N ALA A 115 -9.73 -23.81 11.85
CA ALA A 115 -10.83 -24.74 12.13
C ALA A 115 -11.32 -24.80 13.61
N GLY A 116 -10.84 -23.90 14.49
CA GLY A 116 -11.28 -23.77 15.88
C GLY A 116 -12.03 -22.47 16.20
N ALA A 117 -12.26 -21.56 15.24
CA ALA A 117 -12.92 -20.28 15.48
C ALA A 117 -14.42 -20.31 15.13
N HIS A 118 -15.17 -21.24 15.73
CA HIS A 118 -16.63 -21.09 15.83
C HIS A 118 -16.96 -20.39 17.14
N THR A 119 -16.89 -19.06 17.14
CA THR A 119 -17.60 -18.23 18.12
C THR A 119 -18.79 -17.56 17.42
N PRO A 120 -19.99 -17.59 18.02
CA PRO A 120 -21.20 -17.08 17.38
C PRO A 120 -21.12 -15.56 17.22
N HIS A 121 -21.66 -15.07 16.09
CA HIS A 121 -21.78 -13.67 15.71
C HIS A 121 -22.10 -12.75 16.90
N SER A 122 -21.14 -11.89 17.27
CA SER A 122 -21.46 -10.60 17.89
C SER A 122 -21.52 -9.58 16.77
N THR A 123 -22.72 -9.08 16.50
CA THR A 123 -22.97 -7.90 15.69
C THR A 123 -22.69 -6.67 16.56
N ASP A 124 -21.42 -6.32 16.75
CA ASP A 124 -21.08 -5.02 17.34
C ASP A 124 -20.73 -4.02 16.23
N PRO A 125 -21.37 -2.84 16.19
CA PRO A 125 -21.13 -1.80 15.19
C PRO A 125 -19.81 -1.04 15.39
N GLU A 126 -18.96 -1.44 16.33
CA GLU A 126 -17.72 -0.73 16.67
C GLU A 126 -16.48 -1.20 15.89
N ASP A 127 -16.59 -2.24 15.04
CA ASP A 127 -15.49 -2.66 14.14
C ASP A 127 -15.41 -1.84 12.83
N ASP A 128 -16.32 -0.90 12.62
CA ASP A 128 -16.52 -0.22 11.32
C ASP A 128 -15.72 1.09 11.14
N PHE A 129 -14.76 1.36 12.02
CA PHE A 129 -13.76 2.42 11.83
C PHE A 129 -12.34 1.89 12.00
N SER A 130 -12.09 0.71 11.42
CA SER A 130 -10.74 0.23 11.21
C SER A 130 -9.96 1.28 10.41
N VAL A 131 -8.75 1.65 10.83
CA VAL A 131 -7.81 2.57 10.15
C VAL A 131 -7.69 2.30 8.63
N PHE A 132 -8.05 1.08 8.20
CA PHE A 132 -8.17 0.61 6.84
C PHE A 132 -9.32 1.24 6.03
N GLY A 133 -10.46 1.59 6.63
CA GLY A 133 -11.52 2.38 5.99
C GLY A 133 -11.07 3.81 5.71
N ILE A 134 -10.25 4.40 6.58
CA ILE A 134 -9.60 5.70 6.37
C ILE A 134 -8.55 5.60 5.26
N ALA A 135 -7.76 4.51 5.21
CA ALA A 135 -6.80 4.28 4.12
C ALA A 135 -7.52 4.09 2.76
N ARG A 136 -8.66 3.40 2.75
CA ARG A 136 -9.52 3.22 1.57
C ARG A 136 -10.12 4.55 1.11
N ALA A 137 -10.63 5.37 2.04
CA ALA A 137 -11.14 6.70 1.74
C ALA A 137 -10.03 7.65 1.28
N ALA A 138 -8.83 7.58 1.87
CA ALA A 138 -7.67 8.37 1.46
C ALA A 138 -7.16 7.97 0.07
N ALA A 139 -7.13 6.68 -0.27
CA ALA A 139 -6.80 6.22 -1.61
C ALA A 139 -7.81 6.72 -2.66
N HIS A 140 -9.10 6.74 -2.33
CA HIS A 140 -10.13 7.33 -3.20
C HIS A 140 -10.04 8.87 -3.30
N LEU A 141 -9.75 9.57 -2.20
CA LEU A 141 -9.65 11.03 -2.17
C LEU A 141 -8.37 11.56 -2.85
N LEU A 142 -7.29 10.79 -2.86
CA LEU A 142 -6.05 11.16 -3.55
C LEU A 142 -6.12 10.96 -5.07
N GLY A 143 -7.09 10.17 -5.57
CA GLY A 143 -7.27 9.89 -7.01
C GLY A 143 -8.10 10.93 -7.78
N SER A 144 -8.84 11.81 -7.11
CA SER A 144 -9.65 12.84 -7.76
C SER A 144 -9.39 14.22 -7.18
N GLY A 145 -8.30 14.85 -7.63
CA GLY A 145 -8.18 16.31 -7.68
C GLY A 145 -7.71 16.98 -6.40
N TRP A 146 -6.39 17.09 -6.23
CA TRP A 146 -5.80 18.25 -5.56
C TRP A 146 -5.44 19.30 -6.62
N GLN A 147 -6.39 20.15 -6.98
CA GLN A 147 -6.04 21.51 -7.40
C GLN A 147 -5.85 22.31 -6.12
N ALA A 148 -4.60 22.61 -5.78
CA ALA A 148 -4.31 23.66 -4.82
C ALA A 148 -4.60 25.00 -5.51
N GLU A 149 -5.78 25.56 -5.31
CA GLU A 149 -6.01 26.97 -5.61
C GLU A 149 -5.24 27.82 -4.60
N PRO A 150 -4.47 28.83 -5.03
CA PRO A 150 -3.78 29.74 -4.12
C PRO A 150 -4.78 30.69 -3.47
N GLY A 151 -4.93 30.58 -2.15
CA GLY A 151 -5.51 31.61 -1.29
C GLY A 151 -4.46 32.52 -0.70
#